data_AF-A0A119HFM9-F1
#
_entry.id   AF-A0A119HFM9-F1
#
_cell.length_a   1.000
_cell.length_b   1.000
_cell.length_c   1.000
_cell.angle_alpha   90.00
_cell.angle_beta   90.00
_cell.angle_gamma   90.00
#
_symmetry.space_group_name_H-M   'P 1'
#
loop_
_entity.id
_entity.type
_entity.pdbx_description
1 polymer ?
#
loop_
_entity_poly.entity_id
_entity_poly.type
_entity_poly.pdbx_seq_one_letter_code
_entity_poly.pdbx_strand_id
1 'polypeptide(L)'
;MKTLTADINLDEEVAHLAEFISQKWTPIANIQALFTEIRDSALHAARGWFDQHEVWELATELEDTRAKKLQSSLNLSFDASVELHDALCTLLHGIGRSAKDLRDAGMALDGDWDYERRVRVIEQQLLLKYPDLAGARPLGWAELEKGYCDFDGQEEYDPHPDRELFKGALVQGTFSMDFTYRVALPYVMYDEKCQSRKASTVLVGSVFAHFLGIAEFLNTQKLKHDLVAALPNLDEPGMLFGRNLVTANPFLMVMFEQMKPCPSRESFEACLAKRAEYEALSDEEKAKCKVNRDAVIQQMLARLKDPTREAAQRQKDAEEKQQRVTLLRAALALRSVFSPISK
;
A
#
# COMPACT_ATOMS: atom_id res chain seq x y z
N MET A 1 22.11 -5.74 -9.26
CA MET A 1 20.67 -5.41 -9.22
C MET A 1 20.41 -3.97 -9.67
N LYS A 2 19.27 -3.71 -10.31
CA LYS A 2 18.83 -2.38 -10.77
C LYS A 2 17.86 -1.74 -9.77
N THR A 3 17.76 -0.42 -9.72
CA THR A 3 16.70 0.26 -8.98
C THR A 3 15.35 0.05 -9.67
N LEU A 4 14.29 -0.22 -8.90
CA LEU A 4 12.94 -0.35 -9.43
C LEU A 4 12.40 1.03 -9.88
N THR A 5 11.84 1.09 -11.09
CA THR A 5 11.28 2.31 -11.69
C THR A 5 9.89 2.04 -12.27
N ALA A 6 9.11 3.11 -12.50
CA ALA A 6 7.71 3.00 -12.95
C ALA A 6 7.55 2.49 -14.39
N ASP A 7 8.63 2.48 -15.18
CA ASP A 7 8.73 2.03 -16.57
C ASP A 7 9.32 0.61 -16.70
N ILE A 8 9.36 -0.16 -15.61
CA ILE A 8 9.87 -1.54 -15.62
C ILE A 8 9.19 -2.42 -16.67
N ASN A 9 10.00 -3.12 -17.47
CA ASN A 9 9.54 -4.16 -18.38
C ASN A 9 9.39 -5.50 -17.63
N LEU A 10 8.14 -5.94 -17.45
CA LEU A 10 7.84 -7.15 -16.67
C LEU A 10 8.26 -8.46 -17.37
N ASP A 11 8.33 -8.48 -18.69
CA ASP A 11 8.83 -9.66 -19.44
C ASP A 11 10.36 -9.76 -19.31
N GLU A 12 11.05 -8.62 -19.39
CA GLU A 12 12.50 -8.56 -19.13
C GLU A 12 12.80 -8.97 -17.68
N GLU A 13 11.98 -8.55 -16.72
CA GLU A 13 12.14 -8.94 -15.32
C GLU A 13 11.93 -10.44 -15.09
N VAL A 14 10.93 -11.05 -15.75
CA VAL A 14 10.77 -12.51 -15.76
C VAL A 14 12.03 -13.18 -16.32
N ALA A 15 12.58 -12.67 -17.43
CA ALA A 15 13.78 -13.22 -18.04
C ALA A 15 15.00 -13.14 -17.10
N HIS A 16 15.18 -12.04 -16.38
CA HIS A 16 16.27 -11.90 -15.40
C HIS A 16 16.14 -12.88 -14.22
N LEU A 17 14.94 -13.05 -13.66
CA LEU A 17 14.69 -14.01 -12.58
C LEU A 17 14.99 -15.44 -13.06
N ALA A 18 14.52 -15.79 -14.26
CA ALA A 18 14.74 -17.10 -14.87
C ALA A 18 16.22 -17.37 -15.16
N GLU A 19 16.95 -16.39 -15.70
CA GLU A 19 18.39 -16.48 -15.97
C GLU A 19 19.18 -16.71 -14.68
N PHE A 20 18.84 -15.98 -13.61
CA PHE A 20 19.50 -16.14 -12.31
C PHE A 20 19.25 -17.51 -11.70
N ILE A 21 18.00 -17.99 -11.68
CA ILE A 21 17.66 -19.31 -11.14
C ILE A 21 18.31 -20.42 -11.96
N SER A 22 18.36 -20.30 -13.29
CA SER A 22 19.03 -21.29 -14.16
C SER A 22 20.53 -21.45 -13.87
N GLN A 23 21.17 -20.44 -13.27
CA GLN A 23 22.59 -20.50 -12.87
C GLN A 23 22.79 -21.06 -11.47
N LYS A 24 21.77 -20.98 -10.60
CA LYS A 24 21.91 -21.23 -9.15
C LYS A 24 21.12 -22.43 -8.66
N TRP A 25 20.20 -22.96 -9.47
CA TRP A 25 19.34 -24.08 -9.14
C TRP A 25 19.48 -25.21 -10.17
N THR A 26 19.05 -26.41 -9.78
CA THR A 26 18.88 -27.53 -10.71
C THR A 26 17.92 -27.13 -11.85
N PRO A 27 18.13 -27.65 -13.09
CA PRO A 27 17.32 -27.25 -14.24
C PRO A 27 15.81 -27.43 -14.04
N ILE A 28 15.03 -26.45 -14.49
CA ILE A 28 13.56 -26.49 -14.56
C ILE A 28 13.18 -26.22 -16.02
N ALA A 29 12.50 -27.17 -16.68
CA ALA A 29 12.05 -26.95 -18.06
C ALA A 29 11.06 -25.77 -18.14
N ASN A 30 11.21 -24.93 -19.18
CA ASN A 30 10.34 -23.78 -19.45
C ASN A 30 10.21 -22.78 -18.28
N ILE A 31 11.29 -22.55 -17.53
CA ILE A 31 11.30 -21.68 -16.34
C ILE A 31 10.76 -20.26 -16.58
N GLN A 32 10.95 -19.67 -17.77
CA GLN A 32 10.38 -18.37 -18.10
C GLN A 32 8.84 -18.40 -18.15
N ALA A 33 8.25 -19.45 -18.74
CA ALA A 33 6.79 -19.62 -18.77
C ALA A 33 6.23 -19.86 -17.37
N LEU A 34 6.91 -20.67 -16.56
CA LEU A 34 6.60 -20.86 -15.14
C LEU A 34 6.56 -19.51 -14.39
N PHE A 35 7.60 -18.69 -14.54
CA PHE A 35 7.70 -17.40 -13.84
C PHE A 35 6.70 -16.37 -14.37
N THR A 36 6.32 -16.45 -15.64
CA THR A 36 5.23 -15.65 -16.22
C THR A 36 3.89 -15.96 -15.54
N GLU A 37 3.56 -17.24 -15.32
CA GLU A 37 2.32 -17.62 -14.61
C GLU A 37 2.32 -17.16 -13.14
N ILE A 38 3.48 -17.22 -12.47
CA ILE A 38 3.63 -16.71 -11.10
C ILE A 38 3.46 -15.19 -11.07
N ARG A 39 4.08 -14.46 -12.00
CA ARG A 39 3.92 -13.02 -12.16
C ARG A 39 2.45 -12.66 -12.31
N ASP A 40 1.75 -13.27 -13.27
CA ASP A 40 0.36 -12.91 -13.57
C ASP A 40 -0.55 -13.15 -12.35
N SER A 41 -0.29 -14.23 -11.61
CA SER A 41 -0.97 -14.51 -10.34
C SER A 41 -0.67 -13.46 -9.27
N ALA A 42 0.58 -13.01 -9.15
CA ALA A 42 0.98 -11.97 -8.21
C ALA A 42 0.36 -10.60 -8.56
N LEU A 43 0.40 -10.20 -9.83
CA LEU A 43 -0.21 -8.96 -10.31
C LEU A 43 -1.72 -8.96 -10.07
N HIS A 44 -2.39 -10.09 -10.32
CA HIS A 44 -3.80 -10.24 -10.01
C HIS A 44 -4.06 -10.09 -8.50
N ALA A 45 -3.27 -10.74 -7.65
CA ALA A 45 -3.42 -10.67 -6.20
C ALA A 45 -3.16 -9.27 -5.64
N ALA A 46 -2.20 -8.53 -6.21
CA ALA A 46 -1.84 -7.16 -5.80
C ALA A 46 -2.64 -6.06 -6.51
N ARG A 47 -3.65 -6.36 -7.33
CA ARG A 47 -4.43 -5.36 -8.08
C ARG A 47 -5.12 -4.29 -7.22
N GLY A 48 -5.32 -4.57 -5.93
CA GLY A 48 -5.85 -3.65 -4.94
C GLY A 48 -4.81 -3.10 -3.96
N TRP A 49 -3.53 -3.38 -4.16
CA TRP A 49 -2.48 -3.12 -3.19
C TRP A 49 -1.63 -1.90 -3.60
N PHE A 50 -1.43 -0.98 -2.67
CA PHE A 50 -0.50 0.14 -2.75
C PHE A 50 0.12 0.40 -1.35
N ASP A 51 1.20 1.17 -1.30
CA ASP A 51 1.81 1.64 -0.05
C ASP A 51 1.01 2.81 0.52
N GLN A 52 0.31 2.55 1.62
CA GLN A 52 -0.50 3.54 2.31
C GLN A 52 0.34 4.69 2.91
N HIS A 53 1.59 4.45 3.30
CA HIS A 53 2.43 5.45 3.93
C HIS A 53 2.85 6.50 2.92
N GLU A 54 3.32 6.08 1.74
CA GLU A 54 3.67 7.01 0.67
C GLU A 54 2.47 7.88 0.21
N VAL A 55 1.27 7.29 0.18
CA VAL A 55 0.05 8.05 -0.17
C VAL A 55 -0.35 9.02 0.93
N TRP A 56 -0.25 8.60 2.20
CA TRP A 56 -0.50 9.46 3.35
C TRP A 56 0.48 10.63 3.42
N GLU A 57 1.77 10.37 3.22
CA GLU A 57 2.83 11.37 3.22
C GLU A 57 2.59 12.41 2.13
N LEU A 58 2.36 11.98 0.88
CA LEU A 58 2.05 12.89 -0.22
C LEU A 58 0.79 13.72 0.07
N ALA A 59 -0.29 13.10 0.57
CA ALA A 59 -1.51 13.82 0.88
C ALA A 59 -1.28 14.91 1.95
N THR A 60 -0.49 14.59 2.97
CA THR A 60 -0.12 15.52 4.04
C THR A 60 0.74 16.68 3.51
N GLU A 61 1.72 16.39 2.66
CA GLU A 61 2.57 17.43 2.03
C GLU A 61 1.76 18.40 1.17
N LEU A 62 0.82 17.88 0.37
CA LEU A 62 -0.08 18.70 -0.44
C LEU A 62 -1.02 19.53 0.42
N GLU A 63 -1.52 18.98 1.53
CA GLU A 63 -2.38 19.69 2.49
C GLU A 63 -1.64 20.85 3.13
N ASP A 64 -0.45 20.58 3.67
CA ASP A 64 0.41 21.57 4.31
C ASP A 64 0.80 22.69 3.34
N THR A 65 1.11 22.33 2.10
CA THR A 65 1.45 23.29 1.03
C THR A 65 0.26 24.22 0.76
N ARG A 66 -0.94 23.66 0.64
CA ARG A 66 -2.15 24.46 0.42
C ARG A 66 -2.52 25.31 1.63
N ALA A 67 -2.43 24.76 2.84
CA ALA A 67 -2.71 25.50 4.08
C ALA A 67 -1.80 26.72 4.23
N LYS A 68 -0.48 26.56 4.02
CA LYS A 68 0.48 27.68 4.05
C LYS A 68 0.15 28.76 3.02
N LYS A 69 -0.28 28.36 1.82
CA LYS A 69 -0.67 29.29 0.74
C LYS A 69 -1.95 30.07 1.08
N LEU A 70 -2.95 29.41 1.66
CA LEU A 70 -4.18 30.05 2.12
C LEU A 70 -3.92 31.03 3.27
N GLN A 71 -3.10 30.65 4.25
CA GLN A 71 -2.70 31.54 5.34
C GLN A 71 -2.01 32.81 4.81
N SER A 72 -1.06 32.64 3.88
CA SER A 72 -0.33 33.77 3.28
C SER A 72 -1.23 34.70 2.45
N SER A 73 -2.24 34.16 1.76
CA SER A 73 -3.10 34.94 0.85
C SER A 73 -4.26 35.62 1.57
N LEU A 74 -4.78 35.04 2.64
CA LEU A 74 -5.93 35.57 3.36
C LEU A 74 -5.56 36.56 4.48
N ASN A 75 -4.28 36.78 4.75
CA ASN A 75 -3.79 37.58 5.89
C ASN A 75 -4.43 37.17 7.23
N LEU A 76 -4.81 35.90 7.36
CA LEU A 76 -5.36 35.35 8.59
C LEU A 76 -4.18 34.85 9.44
N SER A 77 -4.14 35.24 10.71
CA SER A 77 -3.19 34.64 11.65
C SER A 77 -3.41 33.12 11.72
N PHE A 78 -2.34 32.37 11.98
CA PHE A 78 -2.23 30.90 12.01
C PHE A 78 -3.38 30.17 12.76
N ASP A 79 -4.13 30.86 13.63
CA ASP A 79 -5.24 30.32 14.43
C ASP A 79 -6.63 30.30 13.74
N ALA A 80 -6.78 30.83 12.53
CA ALA A 80 -7.97 30.52 11.72
C ALA A 80 -7.67 29.21 11.00
N SER A 81 -8.26 28.11 11.46
CA SER A 81 -8.10 26.77 10.88
C SER A 81 -8.76 26.67 9.50
N VAL A 82 -8.24 27.46 8.55
CA VAL A 82 -8.69 27.60 7.17
C VAL A 82 -8.65 26.26 6.45
N GLU A 83 -7.69 25.40 6.81
CA GLU A 83 -7.55 24.03 6.35
C GLU A 83 -8.76 23.14 6.70
N LEU A 84 -9.49 23.45 7.79
CA LEU A 84 -10.71 22.72 8.15
C LEU A 84 -11.94 23.11 7.32
N HIS A 85 -11.85 24.25 6.62
CA HIS A 85 -12.94 24.79 5.82
C HIS A 85 -12.65 24.76 4.32
N ASP A 86 -11.38 24.62 3.92
CA ASP A 86 -11.00 24.44 2.52
C ASP A 86 -11.32 23.03 2.02
N ALA A 87 -11.98 22.97 0.87
CA ALA A 87 -12.47 21.74 0.27
C ALA A 87 -11.35 20.78 -0.14
N LEU A 88 -10.16 21.28 -0.50
CA LEU A 88 -9.02 20.44 -0.87
C LEU A 88 -8.18 20.04 0.34
N CYS A 89 -7.98 20.90 1.34
CA CYS A 89 -7.34 20.50 2.60
C CYS A 89 -8.13 19.37 3.28
N THR A 90 -9.46 19.54 3.41
CA THR A 90 -10.33 18.49 3.97
C THR A 90 -10.36 17.20 3.16
N LEU A 91 -10.20 17.28 1.83
CA LEU A 91 -10.07 16.13 0.95
C LEU A 91 -8.76 15.38 1.23
N LEU A 92 -7.64 16.09 1.22
CA LEU A 92 -6.30 15.53 1.40
C LEU A 92 -6.14 14.88 2.79
N HIS A 93 -6.63 15.53 3.84
CA HIS A 93 -6.72 14.94 5.17
C HIS A 93 -7.56 13.65 5.18
N GLY A 94 -8.69 13.65 4.46
CA GLY A 94 -9.54 12.48 4.30
C GLY A 94 -8.83 11.33 3.58
N ILE A 95 -8.04 11.64 2.54
CA ILE A 95 -7.24 10.66 1.79
C ILE A 95 -6.20 10.04 2.70
N GLY A 96 -5.44 10.86 3.43
CA GLY A 96 -4.42 10.39 4.36
C GLY A 96 -4.98 9.44 5.41
N ARG A 97 -6.17 9.74 5.96
CA ARG A 97 -6.84 8.86 6.92
C ARG A 97 -7.37 7.56 6.29
N SER A 98 -7.87 7.63 5.06
CA SER A 98 -8.55 6.50 4.41
C SER A 98 -7.60 5.56 3.64
N ALA A 99 -6.35 5.97 3.42
CA ALA A 99 -5.36 5.20 2.67
C ALA A 99 -5.17 3.80 3.25
N LYS A 100 -5.09 3.69 4.58
CA LYS A 100 -5.01 2.40 5.28
C LYS A 100 -6.20 1.50 5.00
N ASP A 101 -7.38 2.00 5.30
CA ASP A 101 -8.62 1.20 5.23
C ASP A 101 -8.89 0.74 3.79
N LEU A 102 -8.52 1.57 2.81
CA LEU A 102 -8.64 1.21 1.40
C LEU A 102 -7.61 0.17 0.98
N ARG A 103 -6.34 0.27 1.43
CA ARG A 103 -5.33 -0.76 1.20
C ARG A 103 -5.77 -2.10 1.80
N ASP A 104 -6.25 -2.09 3.04
CA ASP A 104 -6.70 -3.29 3.75
C ASP A 104 -7.93 -3.92 3.07
N ALA A 105 -8.83 -3.11 2.50
CA ALA A 105 -9.91 -3.57 1.65
C ALA A 105 -9.40 -4.13 0.31
N GLY A 106 -8.42 -3.49 -0.31
CA GLY A 106 -7.79 -3.92 -1.56
C GLY A 106 -7.08 -5.26 -1.44
N MET A 107 -6.41 -5.52 -0.31
CA MET A 107 -5.81 -6.83 -0.01
C MET A 107 -6.87 -7.93 0.21
N ALA A 108 -8.10 -7.55 0.57
CA ALA A 108 -9.22 -8.45 0.83
C ALA A 108 -10.13 -8.68 -0.39
N LEU A 109 -9.72 -8.25 -1.59
CA LEU A 109 -10.54 -8.35 -2.81
C LEU A 109 -10.96 -9.77 -3.18
N ASP A 110 -10.22 -10.80 -2.75
CA ASP A 110 -10.54 -12.22 -2.99
C ASP A 110 -10.75 -13.00 -1.69
N GLY A 111 -11.16 -12.30 -0.63
CA GLY A 111 -11.17 -12.81 0.74
C GLY A 111 -9.91 -12.45 1.50
N ASP A 112 -9.82 -12.91 2.75
CA ASP A 112 -8.74 -12.53 3.66
C ASP A 112 -7.36 -12.84 3.08
N TRP A 113 -6.44 -11.89 3.26
CA TRP A 113 -5.09 -12.02 2.76
C TRP A 113 -4.31 -13.05 3.57
N ASP A 114 -3.91 -14.13 2.90
CA ASP A 114 -3.01 -15.14 3.43
C ASP A 114 -1.98 -15.47 2.35
N TYR A 115 -0.75 -15.00 2.57
CA TYR A 115 0.35 -15.17 1.65
C TYR A 115 0.70 -16.65 1.43
N GLU A 116 0.83 -17.42 2.52
CA GLU A 116 1.21 -18.84 2.43
C GLU A 116 0.15 -19.65 1.69
N ARG A 117 -1.13 -19.41 1.99
CA ARG A 117 -2.23 -20.07 1.30
C ARG A 117 -2.23 -19.75 -0.19
N ARG A 118 -2.01 -18.49 -0.58
CA ARG A 118 -1.96 -18.09 -2.00
C ARG A 118 -0.80 -18.75 -2.72
N VAL A 119 0.40 -18.73 -2.13
CA VAL A 119 1.59 -19.40 -2.70
C VAL A 119 1.36 -20.91 -2.86
N ARG A 120 0.81 -21.59 -1.84
CA ARG A 120 0.54 -23.03 -1.90
C ARG A 120 -0.46 -23.40 -3.00
N VAL A 121 -1.53 -22.61 -3.17
CA VAL A 121 -2.52 -22.85 -4.24
C VAL A 121 -1.88 -22.73 -5.61
N ILE A 122 -1.07 -21.69 -5.82
CA ILE A 122 -0.35 -21.48 -7.08
C ILE A 122 0.66 -22.61 -7.32
N GLU A 123 1.47 -22.94 -6.32
CA GLU A 123 2.46 -24.01 -6.40
C GLU A 123 1.81 -25.35 -6.80
N GLN A 124 0.70 -25.73 -6.16
CA GLN A 124 -0.01 -26.98 -6.49
C GLN A 124 -0.44 -27.04 -7.95
N GLN A 125 -0.90 -25.92 -8.52
CA GLN A 125 -1.28 -25.83 -9.93
C GLN A 125 -0.06 -25.91 -10.85
N LEU A 126 1.04 -25.26 -10.47
CA LEU A 126 2.27 -25.24 -11.26
C LEU A 126 3.00 -26.57 -11.25
N LEU A 127 3.00 -27.32 -10.14
CA LEU A 127 3.61 -28.65 -10.05
C LEU A 127 2.98 -29.65 -11.02
N LEU A 128 1.70 -29.49 -11.36
CA LEU A 128 1.02 -30.32 -12.37
C LEU A 128 1.48 -30.00 -13.79
N LYS A 129 1.84 -28.74 -14.07
CA LYS A 129 2.25 -28.26 -15.40
C LYS A 129 3.76 -28.33 -15.64
N TYR A 130 4.55 -28.18 -14.58
CA TYR A 130 6.01 -28.12 -14.60
C TYR A 130 6.57 -29.15 -13.60
N PRO A 131 6.59 -30.45 -13.94
CA PRO A 131 6.96 -31.52 -13.00
C PRO A 131 8.36 -31.39 -12.39
N ASP A 132 9.31 -30.83 -13.15
CA ASP A 132 10.69 -30.59 -12.70
C ASP A 132 10.77 -29.67 -11.48
N LEU A 133 9.78 -28.79 -11.29
CA LEU A 133 9.69 -27.88 -10.15
C LEU A 133 9.68 -28.64 -8.81
N ALA A 134 9.07 -29.83 -8.75
CA ALA A 134 8.97 -30.61 -7.51
C ALA A 134 10.35 -30.99 -6.95
N GLY A 135 11.27 -31.34 -7.85
CA GLY A 135 12.63 -31.75 -7.54
C GLY A 135 13.63 -30.60 -7.55
N ALA A 136 13.21 -29.39 -7.92
CA ALA A 136 14.12 -28.28 -8.08
C ALA A 136 14.73 -27.84 -6.74
N ARG A 137 16.05 -27.67 -6.70
CA ARG A 137 16.82 -27.27 -5.52
C ARG A 137 17.96 -26.33 -5.91
N PRO A 138 18.42 -25.43 -5.00
CA PRO A 138 19.67 -24.72 -5.19
C PRO A 138 20.84 -25.67 -5.40
N LEU A 139 21.80 -25.29 -6.24
CA LEU A 139 23.04 -26.04 -6.44
C LEU A 139 23.85 -26.10 -5.14
N GLY A 140 24.53 -27.21 -4.90
CA GLY A 140 25.24 -27.48 -3.64
C GLY A 140 24.38 -28.10 -2.54
N TRP A 141 23.09 -28.37 -2.80
CA TRP A 141 22.17 -28.99 -1.84
C TRP A 141 22.71 -30.27 -1.20
N ALA A 142 23.14 -31.25 -2.00
CA ALA A 142 23.63 -32.53 -1.48
C ALA A 142 24.87 -32.39 -0.59
N GLU A 143 25.65 -31.33 -0.79
CA GLU A 143 26.88 -31.08 -0.06
C GLU A 143 26.60 -30.40 1.27
N LEU A 144 25.72 -29.39 1.28
CA LEU A 144 25.29 -28.73 2.52
C LEU A 144 24.41 -29.66 3.40
N GLU A 145 23.65 -30.55 2.78
CA GLU A 145 22.79 -31.49 3.51
C GLU A 145 23.60 -32.52 4.34
N LYS A 146 24.86 -32.79 3.96
CA LYS A 146 25.73 -33.74 4.66
C LYS A 146 26.11 -33.21 6.04
N GLY A 147 25.39 -33.68 7.05
CA GLY A 147 25.64 -33.30 8.44
C GLY A 147 24.98 -31.98 8.84
N TYR A 148 23.93 -31.56 8.12
CA TYR A 148 23.21 -30.32 8.35
C TYR A 148 22.82 -30.11 9.82
N CYS A 149 23.15 -28.95 10.37
CA CYS A 149 22.65 -28.41 11.61
C CYS A 149 21.94 -27.07 11.40
N ASP A 150 21.18 -26.65 12.41
CA ASP A 150 20.31 -25.48 12.31
C ASP A 150 21.12 -24.21 11.96
N PHE A 151 20.65 -23.42 10.99
CA PHE A 151 21.32 -22.24 10.44
C PHE A 151 22.62 -22.49 9.65
N ASP A 152 22.95 -23.73 9.28
CA ASP A 152 24.17 -24.03 8.51
C ASP A 152 24.34 -23.19 7.24
N GLY A 153 25.50 -22.55 7.12
CA GLY A 153 25.89 -21.75 5.97
C GLY A 153 25.22 -20.37 5.90
N GLN A 154 24.35 -19.99 6.84
CA GLN A 154 23.73 -18.66 6.83
C GLN A 154 24.69 -17.57 7.32
N GLU A 155 25.49 -17.84 8.35
CA GLU A 155 26.46 -16.88 8.90
C GLU A 155 27.58 -16.57 7.90
N GLU A 156 27.99 -17.56 7.11
CA GLU A 156 29.03 -17.43 6.08
C GLU A 156 28.48 -16.97 4.73
N TYR A 157 27.15 -16.89 4.56
CA TYR A 157 26.55 -16.49 3.30
C TYR A 157 26.76 -15.00 3.05
N ASP A 158 27.59 -14.70 2.05
CA ASP A 158 27.71 -13.37 1.49
C ASP A 158 26.69 -13.17 0.35
N PRO A 159 25.70 -12.25 0.49
CA PRO A 159 24.74 -11.96 -0.56
C PRO A 159 25.31 -11.12 -1.71
N HIS A 160 26.48 -10.49 -1.56
CA HIS A 160 27.00 -9.54 -2.57
C HIS A 160 27.22 -10.19 -3.95
N PRO A 161 27.85 -11.38 -4.07
CA PRO A 161 28.05 -12.01 -5.38
C PRO A 161 26.74 -12.31 -6.10
N ASP A 162 25.71 -12.76 -5.36
CA ASP A 162 24.40 -13.07 -5.93
C ASP A 162 23.66 -11.79 -6.39
N ARG A 163 23.80 -10.70 -5.64
CA ARG A 163 23.26 -9.38 -6.00
C ARG A 163 23.96 -8.75 -7.21
N GLU A 164 25.26 -8.98 -7.36
CA GLU A 164 26.04 -8.57 -8.54
C GLU A 164 25.64 -9.38 -9.78
N LEU A 165 25.45 -10.69 -9.61
CA LEU A 165 25.01 -11.59 -10.67
C LEU A 165 23.58 -11.29 -11.14
N PHE A 166 22.69 -10.90 -10.22
CA PHE A 166 21.29 -10.63 -10.55
C PHE A 166 21.11 -9.28 -11.27
N LYS A 167 20.64 -9.37 -12.52
CA LYS A 167 20.40 -8.23 -13.42
C LYS A 167 19.02 -7.58 -13.27
N GLY A 168 18.11 -8.20 -12.54
CA GLY A 168 16.76 -7.70 -12.31
C GLY A 168 16.68 -6.58 -11.27
N ALA A 169 15.46 -6.17 -10.97
CA ALA A 169 15.17 -5.07 -10.05
C ALA A 169 15.39 -5.48 -8.58
N LEU A 170 15.93 -4.57 -7.78
CA LEU A 170 15.92 -4.68 -6.34
C LEU A 170 14.51 -4.35 -5.83
N VAL A 171 13.79 -5.38 -5.41
CA VAL A 171 12.45 -5.25 -4.84
C VAL A 171 12.52 -5.64 -3.37
N GLN A 172 12.48 -4.64 -2.50
CA GLN A 172 12.34 -4.82 -1.05
C GLN A 172 10.90 -4.51 -0.69
N GLY A 173 10.18 -5.50 -0.17
CA GLY A 173 8.87 -5.27 0.45
C GLY A 173 9.04 -4.84 1.91
N THR A 174 8.00 -4.27 2.50
CA THR A 174 7.96 -3.80 3.91
C THR A 174 8.37 -4.84 4.96
N PHE A 175 8.47 -6.13 4.60
CA PHE A 175 8.77 -7.24 5.52
C PHE A 175 9.68 -8.34 4.97
N SER A 176 10.40 -8.17 3.85
CA SER A 176 11.23 -9.27 3.34
C SER A 176 12.51 -8.88 2.63
N MET A 177 13.53 -9.71 2.82
CA MET A 177 14.81 -9.71 2.12
C MET A 177 14.61 -9.83 0.60
N ASP A 178 15.57 -9.35 -0.19
CA ASP A 178 15.47 -9.33 -1.66
C ASP A 178 15.40 -10.75 -2.28
N PHE A 179 15.01 -10.81 -3.56
CA PHE A 179 14.83 -12.09 -4.27
C PHE A 179 16.06 -13.01 -4.20
N THR A 180 17.27 -12.46 -4.41
CA THR A 180 18.49 -13.26 -4.47
C THR A 180 18.77 -13.97 -3.16
N TYR A 181 18.50 -13.28 -2.05
CA TYR A 181 18.64 -13.83 -0.71
C TYR A 181 17.61 -14.94 -0.44
N ARG A 182 16.32 -14.72 -0.79
CA ARG A 182 15.24 -15.69 -0.49
C ARG A 182 15.43 -17.04 -1.21
N VAL A 183 16.14 -17.06 -2.33
CA VAL A 183 16.38 -18.27 -3.14
C VAL A 183 17.79 -18.86 -2.95
N ALA A 184 18.57 -18.32 -2.02
CA ALA A 184 19.91 -18.80 -1.76
C ALA A 184 19.91 -20.10 -0.94
N LEU A 185 20.86 -20.99 -1.26
CA LEU A 185 20.97 -22.35 -0.71
C LEU A 185 20.76 -22.44 0.82
N PRO A 186 21.51 -21.71 1.67
CA PRO A 186 21.42 -21.90 3.12
C PRO A 186 20.05 -21.50 3.70
N TYR A 187 19.38 -20.51 3.11
CA TYR A 187 18.04 -20.09 3.53
C TYR A 187 16.94 -21.04 3.05
N VAL A 188 17.02 -21.49 1.80
CA VAL A 188 16.07 -22.47 1.26
C VAL A 188 16.19 -23.81 2.00
N MET A 189 17.42 -24.22 2.34
CA MET A 189 17.62 -25.45 3.13
C MET A 189 17.06 -25.32 4.54
N TYR A 190 17.28 -24.19 5.22
CA TYR A 190 16.68 -23.92 6.53
C TYR A 190 15.15 -23.92 6.48
N ASP A 191 14.55 -23.28 5.49
CA ASP A 191 13.10 -23.29 5.31
C ASP A 191 12.57 -24.73 5.14
N GLU A 192 13.25 -25.59 4.38
CA GLU A 192 12.84 -26.99 4.18
C GLU A 192 13.06 -27.86 5.43
N LYS A 193 14.21 -27.75 6.08
CA LYS A 193 14.59 -28.60 7.22
C LYS A 193 13.95 -28.18 8.54
N CYS A 194 13.84 -26.88 8.78
CA CYS A 194 13.43 -26.33 10.07
C CYS A 194 11.99 -25.80 10.06
N GLN A 195 11.46 -25.41 8.89
CA GLN A 195 10.09 -24.87 8.76
C GLN A 195 9.15 -25.73 7.92
N SER A 196 9.63 -26.88 7.42
CA SER A 196 8.85 -27.78 6.55
C SER A 196 8.31 -27.12 5.26
N ARG A 197 8.99 -26.06 4.78
CA ARG A 197 8.67 -25.36 3.53
C ARG A 197 9.53 -25.93 2.41
N LYS A 198 8.93 -26.67 1.48
CA LYS A 198 9.67 -27.25 0.35
C LYS A 198 10.37 -26.16 -0.47
N ALA A 199 11.52 -26.47 -1.03
CA ALA A 199 12.25 -25.54 -1.90
C ALA A 199 11.42 -25.05 -3.09
N SER A 200 10.53 -25.89 -3.63
CA SER A 200 9.56 -25.50 -4.67
C SER A 200 8.61 -24.40 -4.19
N THR A 201 8.10 -24.53 -2.96
CA THR A 201 7.27 -23.51 -2.30
C THR A 201 8.05 -22.22 -2.09
N VAL A 202 9.31 -22.32 -1.65
CA VAL A 202 10.19 -21.16 -1.43
C VAL A 202 10.48 -20.44 -2.75
N LEU A 203 10.75 -21.17 -3.84
CA LEU A 203 10.98 -20.59 -5.16
C LEU A 203 9.74 -19.86 -5.69
N VAL A 204 8.59 -20.54 -5.69
CA VAL A 204 7.31 -19.95 -6.14
C VAL A 204 6.97 -18.73 -5.29
N GLY A 205 7.08 -18.84 -3.97
CA GLY A 205 6.87 -17.73 -3.05
C GLY A 205 7.82 -16.57 -3.32
N SER A 206 9.11 -16.83 -3.56
CA SER A 206 10.11 -15.79 -3.80
C SER A 206 9.85 -14.99 -5.07
N VAL A 207 9.45 -15.66 -6.15
CA VAL A 207 9.04 -15.02 -7.41
C VAL A 207 7.72 -14.27 -7.23
N PHE A 208 6.76 -14.88 -6.53
CA PHE A 208 5.45 -14.27 -6.25
C PHE A 208 5.61 -12.98 -5.43
N ALA A 209 6.37 -13.01 -4.34
CA ALA A 209 6.68 -11.84 -3.50
C ALA A 209 7.40 -10.73 -4.28
N HIS A 210 8.28 -11.09 -5.21
CA HIS A 210 8.95 -10.13 -6.08
C HIS A 210 7.96 -9.33 -6.92
N PHE A 211 7.05 -10.02 -7.61
CA PHE A 211 6.04 -9.35 -8.43
C PHE A 211 4.93 -8.69 -7.62
N LEU A 212 4.63 -9.15 -6.40
CA LEU A 212 3.78 -8.42 -5.46
C LEU A 212 4.38 -7.04 -5.12
N GLY A 213 5.67 -6.99 -4.79
CA GLY A 213 6.36 -5.73 -4.48
C GLY A 213 6.42 -4.78 -5.68
N ILE A 214 6.66 -5.31 -6.88
CA ILE A 214 6.59 -4.51 -8.12
C ILE A 214 5.17 -3.94 -8.31
N ALA A 215 4.13 -4.74 -8.14
CA ALA A 215 2.75 -4.29 -8.28
C ALA A 215 2.37 -3.21 -7.24
N GLU A 216 2.75 -3.40 -5.98
CA GLU A 216 2.55 -2.40 -4.91
C GLU A 216 3.23 -1.07 -5.29
N PHE A 217 4.49 -1.12 -5.72
CA PHE A 217 5.22 0.06 -6.18
C PHE A 217 4.53 0.75 -7.36
N LEU A 218 4.18 0.01 -8.41
CA LEU A 218 3.54 0.57 -9.62
C LEU A 218 2.17 1.20 -9.31
N ASN A 219 1.36 0.53 -8.49
CA ASN A 219 0.08 1.06 -8.06
C ASN A 219 0.25 2.33 -7.22
N THR A 220 1.26 2.38 -6.34
CA THR A 220 1.58 3.54 -5.51
C THR A 220 2.00 4.73 -6.36
N GLN A 221 2.96 4.55 -7.28
CA GLN A 221 3.41 5.63 -8.17
C GLN A 221 2.27 6.15 -9.05
N LYS A 222 1.45 5.25 -9.59
CA LYS A 222 0.28 5.63 -10.38
C LYS A 222 -0.74 6.41 -9.54
N LEU A 223 -1.01 5.97 -8.32
CA LEU A 223 -1.93 6.64 -7.41
C LEU A 223 -1.45 8.04 -7.05
N LYS A 224 -0.17 8.21 -6.72
CA LYS A 224 0.44 9.52 -6.44
C LYS A 224 0.33 10.47 -7.63
N HIS A 225 0.70 10.00 -8.82
CA HIS A 225 0.59 10.78 -10.05
C HIS A 225 -0.86 11.20 -10.33
N ASP A 226 -1.80 10.24 -10.29
CA ASP A 226 -3.21 10.50 -10.59
C ASP A 226 -3.87 11.38 -9.52
N LEU A 227 -3.38 11.38 -8.27
CA LEU A 227 -3.87 12.25 -7.20
C LEU A 227 -3.52 13.71 -7.51
N VAL A 228 -2.27 13.99 -7.84
CA VAL A 228 -1.84 15.35 -8.22
C VAL A 228 -2.62 15.83 -9.45
N ALA A 229 -2.79 14.96 -10.45
CA ALA A 229 -3.57 15.28 -11.65
C ALA A 229 -5.06 15.55 -11.36
N ALA A 230 -5.64 14.91 -10.34
CA ALA A 230 -7.02 15.12 -9.92
C ALA A 230 -7.25 16.43 -9.14
N LEU A 231 -6.18 17.19 -8.86
CA LEU A 231 -6.21 18.42 -8.06
C LEU A 231 -5.73 19.64 -8.86
N PRO A 232 -6.35 19.98 -10.01
CA PRO A 232 -5.90 21.09 -10.86
C PRO A 232 -5.96 22.45 -10.15
N ASN A 233 -6.82 22.56 -9.13
CA ASN A 233 -7.07 23.79 -8.38
C ASN A 233 -6.25 23.86 -7.08
N LEU A 234 -5.28 22.95 -6.87
CA LEU A 234 -4.42 22.96 -5.69
C LEU A 234 -3.74 24.32 -5.52
N ASP A 235 -3.37 24.94 -6.64
CA ASP A 235 -2.69 26.22 -6.70
C ASP A 235 -3.60 27.45 -6.67
N GLU A 236 -4.92 27.29 -6.54
CA GLU A 236 -5.80 28.44 -6.42
C GLU A 236 -5.50 29.24 -5.14
N PRO A 237 -5.36 30.58 -5.24
CA PRO A 237 -4.99 31.41 -4.10
C PRO A 237 -6.12 31.58 -3.08
N GLY A 238 -7.37 31.37 -3.49
CA GLY A 238 -8.53 31.50 -2.61
C GLY A 238 -8.93 30.18 -1.96
N MET A 239 -9.72 30.29 -0.88
CA MET A 239 -10.42 29.14 -0.31
C MET A 239 -11.39 28.54 -1.32
N LEU A 240 -11.42 27.21 -1.33
CA LEU A 240 -12.34 26.43 -2.11
C LEU A 240 -13.43 25.84 -1.21
N PHE A 241 -14.68 25.92 -1.65
CA PHE A 241 -15.84 25.31 -0.98
C PHE A 241 -16.48 24.20 -1.81
N GLY A 242 -15.88 23.88 -2.97
CA GLY A 242 -16.31 22.83 -3.87
C GLY A 242 -15.13 21.98 -4.33
N ARG A 243 -15.43 20.77 -4.79
CA ARG A 243 -14.46 19.78 -5.31
C ARG A 243 -14.82 19.46 -6.75
N ASN A 244 -13.97 19.87 -7.69
CA ASN A 244 -14.08 19.48 -9.10
C ASN A 244 -13.08 18.34 -9.37
N LEU A 245 -13.40 17.15 -8.88
CA LEU A 245 -12.51 15.98 -8.96
C LEU A 245 -12.89 15.11 -10.14
N VAL A 246 -11.92 14.80 -10.99
CA VAL A 246 -12.07 13.83 -12.08
C VAL A 246 -10.88 12.89 -12.03
N THR A 247 -11.14 11.59 -12.01
CA THR A 247 -10.10 10.58 -12.03
C THR A 247 -10.63 9.28 -12.63
N ALA A 248 -9.75 8.55 -13.32
CA ALA A 248 -9.98 7.17 -13.75
C ALA A 248 -9.25 6.17 -12.84
N ASN A 249 -8.56 6.65 -11.79
CA ASN A 249 -7.86 5.79 -10.85
C ASN A 249 -8.86 5.13 -9.90
N PRO A 250 -8.92 3.79 -9.84
CA PRO A 250 -9.93 3.09 -9.06
C PRO A 250 -9.83 3.40 -7.56
N PHE A 251 -8.63 3.58 -7.02
CA PHE A 251 -8.46 3.92 -5.61
C PHE A 251 -9.01 5.32 -5.31
N LEU A 252 -8.68 6.31 -6.14
CA LEU A 252 -9.18 7.67 -5.97
C LEU A 252 -10.68 7.78 -6.16
N MET A 253 -11.27 7.02 -7.10
CA MET A 253 -12.73 6.96 -7.25
C MET A 253 -13.41 6.57 -5.94
N VAL A 254 -12.92 5.49 -5.30
CA VAL A 254 -13.48 5.03 -4.01
C VAL A 254 -13.20 6.04 -2.90
N MET A 255 -11.99 6.59 -2.81
CA MET A 255 -11.67 7.61 -1.81
C MET A 255 -12.59 8.82 -1.93
N PHE A 256 -12.78 9.34 -3.14
CA PHE A 256 -13.61 10.53 -3.40
C PHE A 256 -15.09 10.29 -3.11
N GLU A 257 -15.61 9.12 -3.46
CA GLU A 257 -17.01 8.73 -3.16
C GLU A 257 -17.28 8.66 -1.65
N GLN A 258 -16.29 8.24 -0.86
CA GLN A 258 -16.40 8.11 0.59
C GLN A 258 -16.15 9.41 1.36
N MET A 259 -15.80 10.50 0.67
CA MET A 259 -15.50 11.75 1.35
C MET A 259 -16.74 12.40 1.96
N LYS A 260 -16.54 13.03 3.11
CA LYS A 260 -17.56 13.88 3.72
C LYS A 260 -17.88 15.08 2.81
N PRO A 261 -19.12 15.60 2.88
CA PRO A 261 -19.51 16.83 2.19
C PRO A 261 -18.55 17.98 2.47
N CYS A 262 -18.35 18.85 1.48
CA CYS A 262 -17.51 20.03 1.65
C CYS A 262 -18.11 20.98 2.71
N PRO A 263 -17.27 21.62 3.53
CA PRO A 263 -17.71 22.75 4.35
C PRO A 263 -18.31 23.85 3.45
N SER A 264 -19.39 24.48 3.90
CA SER A 264 -19.99 25.59 3.15
C SER A 264 -19.29 26.91 3.47
N ARG A 265 -19.35 27.85 2.52
CA ARG A 265 -18.89 29.22 2.75
C ARG A 265 -19.57 29.86 3.97
N GLU A 266 -20.87 29.65 4.12
CA GLU A 266 -21.65 30.12 5.28
C GLU A 266 -21.11 29.57 6.60
N SER A 267 -20.71 28.29 6.65
CA SER A 267 -20.14 27.67 7.85
C SER A 267 -18.81 28.30 8.24
N PHE A 268 -18.01 28.69 7.24
CA PHE A 268 -16.75 29.39 7.45
C PHE A 268 -16.97 30.83 7.93
N GLU A 269 -17.86 31.57 7.29
CA GLU A 269 -18.21 32.94 7.69
C GLU A 269 -18.77 32.99 9.11
N ALA A 270 -19.62 32.02 9.49
CA ALA A 270 -20.11 31.86 10.86
C ALA A 270 -18.98 31.53 11.87
N CYS A 271 -17.97 30.76 11.46
CA CYS A 271 -16.79 30.48 12.28
C CYS A 271 -15.98 31.76 12.54
N LEU A 272 -15.75 32.56 11.49
CA LEU A 272 -15.08 33.85 11.62
C LEU A 272 -15.85 34.81 12.54
N ALA A 273 -17.17 34.87 12.42
CA ALA A 273 -18.02 35.68 13.30
C ALA A 273 -17.90 35.26 14.77
N LYS A 274 -18.04 33.95 15.07
CA LYS A 274 -17.86 33.41 16.42
C LYS A 274 -16.47 33.67 16.99
N ARG A 275 -15.43 33.66 16.15
CA ARG A 275 -14.08 34.03 16.57
C ARG A 275 -14.00 35.50 16.93
N ALA A 276 -14.54 36.40 16.10
CA ALA A 276 -14.56 37.82 16.41
C ALA A 276 -15.30 38.11 17.73
N GLU A 277 -16.42 37.42 17.98
CA GLU A 277 -17.13 37.46 19.25
C GLU A 277 -16.26 36.97 20.42
N TYR A 278 -15.57 35.84 20.27
CA TYR A 278 -14.67 35.32 21.30
C TYR A 278 -13.48 36.25 21.57
N GLU A 279 -12.88 36.83 20.53
CA GLU A 279 -11.74 37.74 20.71
C GLU A 279 -12.12 39.06 21.40
N ALA A 280 -13.38 39.49 21.24
CA ALA A 280 -13.93 40.65 21.93
C ALA A 280 -14.22 40.42 23.43
N LEU A 281 -14.20 39.16 23.91
CA LEU A 281 -14.38 38.84 25.33
C LEU A 281 -13.19 39.33 26.18
N SER A 282 -13.45 39.58 27.46
CA SER A 282 -12.39 39.84 28.45
C SER A 282 -11.54 38.59 28.74
N ASP A 283 -10.33 38.78 29.29
CA ASP A 283 -9.43 37.67 29.61
C ASP A 283 -10.05 36.68 30.63
N GLU A 284 -10.84 37.17 31.58
CA GLU A 284 -11.55 36.35 32.56
C GLU A 284 -12.64 35.49 31.91
N GLU A 285 -13.34 36.02 30.92
CA GLU A 285 -14.35 35.30 30.15
C GLU A 285 -13.71 34.26 29.23
N LYS A 286 -12.60 34.62 28.55
CA LYS A 286 -11.79 33.67 27.76
C LYS A 286 -11.32 32.51 28.63
N ALA A 287 -10.85 32.77 29.85
CA ALA A 287 -10.43 31.73 30.79
C ALA A 287 -11.59 30.80 31.20
N LYS A 288 -12.78 31.34 31.49
CA LYS A 288 -13.99 30.54 31.78
C LYS A 288 -14.40 29.67 30.58
N CYS A 289 -14.36 30.23 29.37
CA CYS A 289 -14.66 29.48 28.14
C CYS A 289 -13.69 28.31 27.94
N LYS A 290 -12.39 28.49 28.19
CA LYS A 290 -11.39 27.41 28.09
C LYS A 290 -11.68 26.27 29.08
N VAL A 291 -11.94 26.59 30.35
CA VAL A 291 -12.28 25.58 31.39
C VAL A 291 -13.53 24.78 31.00
N ASN A 292 -14.57 25.45 30.51
CA ASN A 292 -15.78 24.78 30.06
C ASN A 292 -15.54 23.87 28.84
N ARG A 293 -14.73 24.32 27.88
CA ARG A 293 -14.37 23.53 26.70
C ARG A 293 -13.59 22.27 27.09
N ASP A 294 -12.63 22.41 27.99
CA ASP A 294 -11.82 21.28 28.46
C ASP A 294 -12.67 20.25 29.20
N ALA A 295 -13.64 20.69 30.02
CA ALA A 295 -14.58 19.79 30.68
C ALA A 295 -15.44 18.99 29.68
N VAL A 296 -15.90 19.63 28.59
CA VAL A 296 -16.65 18.94 27.52
C VAL A 296 -15.77 17.91 26.80
N ILE A 297 -14.51 18.26 26.48
CA ILE A 297 -13.56 17.34 25.84
C ILE A 297 -13.31 16.12 26.74
N GLN A 298 -13.10 16.33 28.04
CA GLN A 298 -12.90 15.24 28.99
C GLN A 298 -14.13 14.31 29.07
N GLN A 299 -15.35 14.87 29.05
CA GLN A 299 -16.56 14.06 29.00
C GLN A 299 -16.67 13.25 27.70
N MET A 300 -16.28 13.83 26.56
CA MET A 300 -16.23 13.10 25.29
C MET A 300 -15.22 11.95 25.33
N LEU A 301 -14.00 12.20 25.83
CA LEU A 301 -12.95 11.19 25.98
C LEU A 301 -13.38 10.05 26.92
N ALA A 302 -14.08 10.36 28.01
CA ALA A 302 -14.61 9.34 28.92
C ALA A 302 -15.61 8.41 28.23
N ARG A 303 -16.50 8.96 27.38
CA ARG A 303 -17.49 8.17 26.61
C ARG A 303 -16.87 7.30 25.51
N LEU A 304 -15.67 7.61 25.05
CA LEU A 304 -14.96 6.81 24.05
C LEU A 304 -14.34 5.54 24.64
N LYS A 305 -14.16 5.46 25.96
CA LYS A 305 -13.55 4.32 26.66
C LYS A 305 -14.55 3.24 27.10
N ASP A 306 -15.78 3.28 26.61
CA ASP A 306 -16.84 2.32 26.98
C ASP A 306 -16.67 0.98 26.25
N PRO A 307 -16.46 -0.15 26.95
CA PRO A 307 -16.20 -1.46 26.34
C PRO A 307 -17.38 -2.02 25.53
N THR A 308 -18.62 -1.59 25.79
CA THR A 308 -19.78 -2.02 24.98
C THR A 308 -19.76 -1.46 23.56
N ARG A 309 -18.97 -0.40 23.32
CA ARG A 309 -18.79 0.19 21.99
C ARG A 309 -17.81 -0.59 21.12
N GLU A 310 -16.93 -1.41 21.69
CA GLU A 310 -15.91 -2.12 20.91
C GLU A 310 -16.51 -3.13 19.93
N ALA A 311 -17.51 -3.90 20.35
CA ALA A 311 -18.15 -4.89 19.48
C ALA A 311 -18.95 -4.23 18.35
N ALA A 312 -19.70 -3.18 18.66
CA ALA A 312 -20.43 -2.40 17.67
C ALA A 312 -19.48 -1.70 16.68
N GLN A 313 -18.33 -1.20 17.17
CA GLN A 313 -17.32 -0.59 16.33
C GLN A 313 -16.69 -1.61 15.38
N ARG A 314 -16.33 -2.81 15.85
CA ARG A 314 -15.79 -3.87 14.98
C ARG A 314 -16.77 -4.28 13.89
N GLN A 315 -18.05 -4.37 14.20
CA GLN A 315 -19.07 -4.67 13.19
C GLN A 315 -19.14 -3.56 12.14
N LYS A 316 -19.16 -2.29 12.59
CA LYS A 316 -19.15 -1.13 11.70
C LYS A 316 -17.91 -1.11 10.81
N ASP A 317 -16.73 -1.36 11.38
CA ASP A 317 -15.47 -1.39 10.63
C ASP A 317 -15.48 -2.51 9.56
N ALA A 318 -16.07 -3.67 9.88
CA ALA A 318 -16.23 -4.77 8.94
C ALA A 318 -17.22 -4.43 7.81
N GLU A 319 -18.34 -3.78 8.11
CA GLU A 319 -19.31 -3.29 7.12
C GLU A 319 -18.68 -2.25 6.19
N GLU A 320 -17.96 -1.27 6.75
CA GLU A 320 -17.25 -0.26 5.98
C GLU A 320 -16.15 -0.87 5.10
N LYS A 321 -15.39 -1.86 5.61
CA LYS A 321 -14.41 -2.62 4.81
C LYS A 321 -15.09 -3.35 3.65
N GLN A 322 -16.20 -4.03 3.90
CA GLN A 322 -16.94 -4.76 2.87
C GLN A 322 -17.52 -3.82 1.80
N GLN A 323 -17.98 -2.63 2.20
CA GLN A 323 -18.39 -1.58 1.27
C GLN A 323 -17.21 -1.14 0.39
N ARG A 324 -16.04 -0.86 0.98
CA ARG A 324 -14.81 -0.52 0.22
C ARG A 324 -14.40 -1.60 -0.77
N VAL A 325 -14.44 -2.88 -0.37
CA VAL A 325 -14.19 -4.02 -1.27
C VAL A 325 -15.14 -4.00 -2.46
N THR A 326 -16.43 -3.75 -2.21
CA THR A 326 -17.46 -3.71 -3.26
C THR A 326 -17.20 -2.57 -4.26
N LEU A 327 -16.93 -1.37 -3.75
CA LEU A 327 -16.62 -0.20 -4.57
C LEU A 327 -15.34 -0.40 -5.38
N LEU A 328 -14.28 -0.94 -4.76
CA LEU A 328 -13.01 -1.22 -5.44
C LEU A 328 -13.19 -2.26 -6.55
N ARG A 329 -13.96 -3.34 -6.33
CA ARG A 329 -14.24 -4.33 -7.38
C ARG A 329 -14.94 -3.69 -8.56
N ALA A 330 -15.95 -2.84 -8.31
CA ALA A 330 -16.65 -2.13 -9.37
C ALA A 330 -15.71 -1.20 -10.15
N ALA A 331 -14.90 -0.40 -9.44
CA ALA A 331 -13.95 0.52 -10.06
C ALA A 331 -12.87 -0.20 -10.89
N LEU A 332 -12.36 -1.34 -10.40
CA LEU A 332 -11.39 -2.16 -11.13
C LEU A 332 -12.00 -2.84 -12.37
N ALA A 333 -13.26 -3.26 -12.30
CA ALA A 333 -13.98 -3.87 -13.43
C ALA A 333 -14.27 -2.87 -14.56
N LEU A 334 -14.54 -1.60 -14.24
CA LEU A 334 -14.69 -0.56 -15.26
C LEU A 334 -13.43 -0.39 -16.11
N ARG A 335 -12.25 -0.64 -15.54
CA ARG A 335 -10.97 -0.50 -16.25
C ARG A 335 -10.69 -1.63 -17.25
N SER A 336 -11.17 -2.86 -16.99
CA SER A 336 -10.98 -3.99 -17.91
C SER A 336 -11.79 -3.87 -19.21
N VAL A 337 -12.78 -2.99 -19.24
CA VAL A 337 -13.59 -2.67 -20.45
C VAL A 337 -12.93 -1.61 -21.33
N PHE A 338 -12.03 -0.77 -20.78
CA PHE A 338 -11.49 0.41 -21.48
C PHE A 338 -9.96 0.42 -21.68
N SER A 339 -9.23 -0.59 -21.22
CA SER A 339 -7.79 -0.70 -21.49
C SER A 339 -7.33 -2.16 -21.46
N PRO A 340 -7.00 -2.79 -22.61
CA PRO A 340 -6.18 -3.98 -22.57
C PRO A 340 -4.81 -3.51 -22.07
N ILE A 341 -4.37 -4.03 -20.93
CA ILE A 341 -2.99 -3.85 -20.49
C ILE A 341 -2.11 -4.28 -21.66
N SER A 342 -1.35 -3.31 -22.15
CA SER A 342 -0.49 -3.40 -23.32
C SER A 342 0.34 -4.68 -23.29
N LYS A 343 0.34 -5.37 -24.42
CA LYS A 343 1.27 -6.45 -24.76
C LYS A 343 2.72 -6.03 -24.65
#